data_AF-A0A7J5BK22-F1
#
_entry.id   AF-A0A7J5BK22-F1
#
_cell.length_a   1.000
_cell.length_b   1.000
_cell.length_c   1.000
_cell.angle_alpha   90.00
_cell.angle_beta   90.00
_cell.angle_gamma   90.00
#
_symmetry.space_group_name_H-M   'P 1'
#
loop_
_entity.id
_entity.type
_entity.pdbx_description
1 polymer ?
#
loop_
_entity_poly.entity_id
_entity_poly.type
_entity_poly.pdbx_seq_one_letter_code
_entity_poly.pdbx_strand_id
1 'polypeptide(L)'
;MTDRRDPQKKLLQDVIRFKAQRNEARRTLAGQAVLVRELRAQLLAVRLAGRLLRTDDFQRFVGVDNVLDEHGRIDWVKVDNRVDDLLRRRPELAAKPDRIDQGEALWRQGPHACSQHLPGGEHEVEAVPARDLSSMSSEIS
;
A
#
# COMPACT_ATOMS: atom_id res chain seq x y z
N MET A 1 -46.00 13.57 27.78
CA MET A 1 -45.74 12.18 28.23
C MET A 1 -44.51 12.17 29.12
N THR A 2 -44.70 12.33 30.42
CA THR A 2 -43.64 12.21 31.42
C THR A 2 -43.42 10.73 31.70
N ASP A 3 -42.23 10.25 31.34
CA ASP A 3 -41.78 8.88 31.58
C ASP A 3 -41.80 8.60 33.10
N ARG A 4 -42.83 7.87 33.57
CA ARG A 4 -43.15 7.56 34.98
C ARG A 4 -42.22 6.53 35.62
N ARG A 5 -41.12 6.16 34.96
CA ARG A 5 -40.16 5.18 35.46
C ARG A 5 -39.34 5.77 36.59
N ASP A 6 -39.05 4.93 37.58
CA ASP A 6 -38.17 5.24 38.70
C ASP A 6 -36.83 5.81 38.18
N PRO A 7 -36.48 7.06 38.53
CA PRO A 7 -35.31 7.74 37.99
C PRO A 7 -34.01 6.98 38.29
N GLN A 8 -33.96 6.20 39.38
CA GLN A 8 -32.80 5.39 39.71
C GLN A 8 -32.61 4.21 38.74
N LYS A 9 -33.71 3.56 38.33
CA LYS A 9 -33.67 2.48 37.34
C LYS A 9 -33.26 2.99 35.97
N LYS A 10 -33.70 4.20 35.60
CA LYS A 10 -33.30 4.86 34.35
C LYS A 10 -31.80 5.17 34.34
N LEU A 11 -31.28 5.73 35.42
CA LEU A 11 -29.84 6.01 35.56
C LEU A 11 -28.99 4.74 35.47
N LEU A 12 -29.43 3.65 36.11
CA LEU A 12 -28.74 2.35 36.02
C LEU A 12 -28.73 1.81 34.59
N GLN A 13 -29.85 1.89 33.87
CA GLN A 13 -29.92 1.49 32.46
C GLN A 13 -29.00 2.32 31.58
N ASP A 14 -28.94 3.64 31.80
CA ASP A 14 -28.05 4.53 31.05
C ASP A 14 -26.57 4.24 31.34
N VAL A 15 -26.19 4.00 32.60
CA VAL A 15 -24.81 3.61 32.96
C VAL A 15 -24.39 2.30 32.31
N ILE A 16 -25.28 1.30 32.28
CA ILE A 16 -25.02 0.02 31.61
C ILE A 16 -24.84 0.26 30.10
N ARG A 17 -25.72 1.06 29.49
CA ARG A 17 -25.65 1.42 28.07
C ARG A 17 -24.35 2.15 27.73
N PHE A 18 -23.97 3.18 28.49
CA PHE A 18 -22.73 3.92 28.27
C PHE A 18 -21.49 3.05 28.49
N LYS A 19 -21.50 2.13 29.46
CA LYS A 19 -20.42 1.15 29.64
C LYS A 19 -20.30 0.22 28.44
N ALA A 20 -21.42 -0.29 27.92
CA ALA A 20 -21.44 -1.13 26.73
C ALA A 20 -20.88 -0.37 25.51
N GLN A 21 -21.37 0.85 25.25
CA GLN A 21 -20.88 1.72 24.16
C GLN A 21 -19.38 2.01 24.30
N ARG A 22 -18.90 2.31 25.50
CA ARG A 22 -17.47 2.56 25.74
C ARG A 22 -16.63 1.31 25.46
N ASN A 23 -17.10 0.14 25.89
CA ASN A 23 -16.40 -1.12 25.67
C ASN A 23 -16.35 -1.49 24.18
N GLU A 24 -17.44 -1.26 23.45
CA GLU A 24 -17.52 -1.45 22.00
C GLU A 24 -16.59 -0.48 21.25
N ALA A 25 -16.60 0.81 21.61
CA ALA A 25 -15.67 1.80 21.08
C ALA A 25 -14.20 1.41 21.35
N ARG A 26 -13.89 0.88 22.53
CA ARG A 26 -12.53 0.39 22.85
C ARG A 26 -12.13 -0.81 21.99
N ARG A 27 -13.04 -1.74 21.73
CA ARG A 27 -12.77 -2.92 20.89
C ARG A 27 -12.52 -2.52 19.45
N THR A 28 -13.34 -1.62 18.90
CA THR A 28 -13.17 -1.12 17.53
C THR A 28 -11.86 -0.35 17.36
N LEU A 29 -11.53 0.54 18.31
CA LEU A 29 -10.25 1.25 18.31
C LEU A 29 -9.05 0.31 18.44
N ALA A 30 -9.14 -0.71 19.29
CA ALA A 30 -8.08 -1.72 19.42
C ALA A 30 -7.88 -2.50 18.11
N GLY A 31 -8.97 -2.90 17.45
CA GLY A 31 -8.91 -3.57 16.14
C GLY A 31 -8.28 -2.67 15.06
N GLN A 32 -8.68 -1.41 15.00
CA GLN A 32 -8.09 -0.43 14.08
C GLN A 32 -6.60 -0.19 14.35
N ALA A 33 -6.19 -0.13 15.62
CA ALA A 33 -4.79 0.06 15.97
C ALA A 33 -3.90 -1.10 15.49
N VAL A 34 -4.40 -2.34 15.53
CA VAL A 34 -3.70 -3.52 14.98
C VAL A 34 -3.55 -3.39 13.47
N LEU A 35 -4.62 -3.09 12.75
CA LEU A 35 -4.59 -2.93 11.29
C LEU A 35 -3.63 -1.81 10.86
N VAL A 36 -3.66 -0.67 11.56
CA VAL A 36 -2.76 0.45 11.30
C VAL A 36 -1.31 0.04 11.53
N ARG A 37 -1.02 -0.73 12.57
CA ARG A 37 0.32 -1.25 12.84
C ARG A 37 0.79 -2.20 11.73
N GLU A 38 -0.08 -3.09 11.26
CA GLU A 38 0.23 -4.01 10.16
C GLU A 38 0.51 -3.26 8.85
N LEU A 39 -0.34 -2.30 8.48
CA LEU A 39 -0.15 -1.47 7.29
C LEU A 39 1.17 -0.68 7.34
N ARG A 40 1.52 -0.13 8.52
CA ARG A 40 2.81 0.56 8.72
C ARG A 40 3.99 -0.39 8.54
N ALA A 41 3.90 -1.60 9.07
CA ALA A 41 4.94 -2.61 8.90
C ALA A 41 5.11 -2.99 7.42
N GLN A 42 4.01 -3.12 6.66
CA GLN A 42 4.06 -3.38 5.22
C GLN A 42 4.70 -2.22 4.44
N LEU A 43 4.32 -0.97 4.75
CA LEU A 43 4.92 0.21 4.11
C LEU A 43 6.43 0.29 4.37
N LEU A 44 6.87 -0.01 5.60
CA LEU A 44 8.29 -0.08 5.93
C LEU A 44 8.98 -1.22 5.19
N ALA A 45 8.36 -2.40 5.10
CA ALA A 45 8.93 -3.53 4.38
C ALA A 45 9.19 -3.19 2.89
N VAL A 46 8.24 -2.53 2.23
CA VAL A 46 8.40 -2.07 0.84
C VAL A 46 9.52 -1.03 0.71
N ARG A 47 9.59 -0.06 1.63
CA ARG A 47 10.61 0.99 1.60
C ARG A 47 12.03 0.47 1.88
N LEU A 48 12.14 -0.53 2.75
CA LEU A 48 13.42 -1.11 3.19
C LEU A 48 13.87 -2.28 2.31
N ALA A 49 13.02 -2.73 1.39
CA ALA A 49 13.37 -3.71 0.38
C ALA A 49 14.58 -3.22 -0.42
N GLY A 50 15.62 -4.04 -0.49
CA GLY A 50 16.88 -3.69 -1.18
C GLY A 50 17.86 -2.86 -0.35
N ARG A 51 17.51 -2.39 0.85
CA ARG A 51 18.47 -1.79 1.82
C ARG A 51 18.83 -2.77 2.93
N LEU A 52 17.85 -3.47 3.48
CA LEU A 52 18.06 -4.50 4.49
C LEU A 52 17.85 -5.88 3.90
N LEU A 53 18.67 -6.85 4.31
CA LEU A 53 18.53 -8.25 3.91
C LEU A 53 17.22 -8.85 4.41
N ARG A 54 16.81 -8.50 5.64
CA ARG A 54 15.54 -8.88 6.23
C ARG A 54 14.85 -7.66 6.82
N THR A 55 13.59 -7.46 6.47
CA THR A 55 12.76 -6.37 7.03
C THR A 55 12.49 -6.56 8.52
N ASP A 56 12.55 -7.81 9.00
CA ASP A 56 12.39 -8.14 10.43
C ASP A 56 13.52 -7.58 11.30
N ASP A 57 14.71 -7.38 10.73
CA ASP A 57 15.83 -6.80 11.47
C ASP A 57 15.54 -5.35 11.85
N PHE A 58 14.81 -4.62 11.00
CA PHE A 58 14.34 -3.27 11.35
C PHE A 58 13.42 -3.31 12.57
N GLN A 59 12.48 -4.26 12.62
CA GLN A 59 11.58 -4.39 13.76
C GLN A 59 12.31 -4.80 15.04
N ARG A 60 13.37 -5.62 14.92
CA ARG A 60 14.18 -6.10 16.04
C ARG A 60 15.10 -5.01 16.62
N PHE A 61 15.69 -4.17 15.79
CA PHE A 61 16.72 -3.20 16.21
C PHE A 61 16.21 -1.77 16.34
N VAL A 62 15.20 -1.38 15.57
CA VAL A 62 14.64 -0.02 15.58
C VAL A 62 13.21 -0.05 16.08
N GLY A 63 12.34 -0.86 15.50
CA GLY A 63 10.92 -0.91 15.80
C GLY A 63 10.13 0.26 15.21
N VAL A 64 8.91 -0.02 14.73
CA VAL A 64 8.04 0.99 14.08
C VAL A 64 7.75 2.19 14.99
N ASP A 65 7.56 1.99 16.29
CA ASP A 65 7.16 3.06 17.22
C ASP A 65 8.23 4.16 17.37
N ASN A 66 9.51 3.82 17.15
CA ASN A 66 10.62 4.78 17.26
C ASN A 66 10.76 5.70 16.06
N VAL A 67 10.08 5.39 14.95
CA VAL A 67 10.10 6.18 13.71
C VAL A 67 8.78 6.89 13.42
N LEU A 68 7.89 6.94 14.42
CA LEU A 68 6.66 7.72 14.31
C LEU A 68 6.89 9.18 14.68
N ASP A 69 6.12 10.06 14.06
CA ASP A 69 5.96 11.47 14.42
C ASP A 69 4.93 11.65 15.56
N GLU A 70 4.70 12.90 15.98
CA GLU A 70 3.72 13.25 17.01
C GLU A 70 2.27 12.91 16.62
N HIS A 71 2.01 12.72 15.33
CA HIS A 71 0.72 12.33 14.78
C HIS A 71 0.61 10.82 14.52
N GLY A 72 1.63 10.05 14.89
CA GLY A 72 1.71 8.61 14.66
C GLY A 72 1.95 8.21 13.21
N ARG A 73 2.34 9.12 12.31
CA ARG A 73 2.73 8.80 10.94
C ARG A 73 4.19 8.40 10.89
N ILE A 74 4.59 7.66 9.86
CA ILE A 74 5.99 7.26 9.68
C ILE A 74 6.79 8.48 9.22
N ASP A 75 7.79 8.87 10.01
CA ASP A 75 8.78 9.87 9.63
C ASP A 75 9.90 9.19 8.83
N TRP A 76 9.87 9.36 7.51
CA TRP A 76 10.82 8.74 6.60
C TRP A 76 12.26 9.23 6.79
N VAL A 77 12.45 10.49 7.19
CA VAL A 77 13.80 11.02 7.45
C VAL A 77 14.40 10.31 8.67
N LYS A 78 13.58 10.11 9.70
CA LYS A 78 13.98 9.36 10.89
C LYS A 78 14.22 7.88 10.57
N VAL A 79 13.42 7.26 9.71
CA VAL A 79 13.66 5.88 9.22
C VAL A 79 15.02 5.80 8.54
N ASP A 80 15.29 6.67 7.57
CA ASP A 80 16.52 6.64 6.77
C ASP A 80 17.76 6.82 7.67
N ASN A 81 17.73 7.79 8.58
CA ASN A 81 18.82 8.02 9.54
C ASN A 81 19.06 6.79 10.45
N ARG A 82 17.99 6.15 10.93
CA ARG A 82 18.10 4.96 11.78
C ARG A 82 18.62 3.75 11.03
N VAL A 83 18.21 3.59 9.78
CA VAL A 83 18.71 2.52 8.90
C VAL A 83 20.18 2.75 8.61
N ASP A 84 20.59 3.98 8.29
CA ASP A 84 22.00 4.28 8.03
C ASP A 84 22.87 4.07 9.27
N ASP A 85 22.42 4.48 10.45
CA ASP A 85 23.10 4.20 11.71
C ASP A 85 23.18 2.69 12.00
N LEU A 86 22.13 1.94 11.67
CA LEU A 86 22.11 0.49 11.83
C LEU A 86 23.13 -0.18 10.89
N LEU A 87 23.13 0.20 9.61
CA LEU A 87 24.04 -0.33 8.60
C LEU A 87 25.50 0.05 8.85
N ARG A 88 25.76 1.23 9.43
CA ARG A 88 27.11 1.63 9.87
C ARG A 88 27.63 0.75 11.00
N ARG A 89 26.76 0.37 11.94
CA ARG A 89 27.14 -0.48 13.08
C ARG A 89 27.19 -1.96 12.72
N ARG A 90 26.37 -2.37 11.75
CA ARG A 90 26.12 -3.76 11.36
C ARG A 90 25.97 -3.87 9.84
N PRO A 91 27.08 -3.73 9.10
CA PRO A 91 27.05 -3.80 7.64
C PRO A 91 26.59 -5.16 7.12
N GLU A 92 26.68 -6.24 7.92
CA GLU A 92 26.19 -7.57 7.60
C GLU A 92 24.67 -7.66 7.36
N LEU A 93 23.91 -6.66 7.83
CA LEU A 93 22.46 -6.59 7.63
C LEU A 93 22.08 -5.90 6.31
N ALA A 94 23.05 -5.28 5.63
CA ALA A 94 22.82 -4.66 4.33
C ALA A 94 22.42 -5.73 3.30
N ALA A 95 21.40 -5.42 2.50
CA ALA A 95 21.18 -6.19 1.29
C ALA A 95 22.38 -5.97 0.36
N LYS A 96 23.01 -7.06 -0.11
CA LYS A 96 24.03 -6.95 -1.15
C LYS A 96 23.36 -6.44 -2.44
N PRO A 97 23.99 -5.50 -3.17
CA PRO A 97 23.42 -4.94 -4.40
C PRO A 97 23.29 -5.94 -5.58
N ASP A 98 23.73 -7.20 -5.43
CA ASP A 98 23.73 -8.19 -6.50
C ASP A 98 22.41 -8.94 -6.72
N ARG A 99 21.33 -8.57 -6.01
CA ARG A 99 19.99 -9.13 -6.26
C ARG A 99 19.03 -8.07 -6.76
N ILE A 100 19.33 -7.51 -7.93
CA ILE A 100 18.28 -7.14 -8.88
C ILE A 100 17.81 -8.46 -9.52
N ASP A 101 17.19 -9.33 -8.70
CA ASP A 101 16.50 -10.51 -9.19
C ASP A 101 15.15 -10.03 -9.77
N GLN A 102 15.19 -9.68 -11.06
CA GLN A 102 14.23 -10.12 -12.07
C GLN A 102 12.73 -9.97 -11.69
N GLY A 103 12.32 -8.78 -11.27
CA GLY A 103 10.89 -8.40 -11.17
C GLY A 103 10.36 -7.61 -12.38
N GLU A 104 11.25 -7.15 -13.27
CA GLU A 104 10.90 -6.28 -14.41
C GLU A 104 11.15 -6.97 -15.76
N ALA A 105 10.39 -8.03 -16.08
CA ALA A 105 10.44 -8.61 -17.42
C ALA A 105 9.16 -9.30 -17.91
N LEU A 106 7.97 -8.99 -17.36
CA LEU A 106 6.74 -9.71 -17.73
C LEU A 106 5.54 -8.87 -18.20
N TRP A 107 5.74 -7.59 -18.56
CA TRP A 107 4.66 -6.77 -19.17
C TRP A 107 5.08 -5.99 -20.43
N ARG A 108 6.19 -6.37 -21.08
CA ARG A 108 6.65 -5.74 -22.34
C ARG A 108 6.79 -6.69 -23.53
N GLN A 109 6.04 -7.79 -23.55
CA GLN A 109 5.94 -8.61 -24.76
C GLN A 109 4.47 -8.73 -25.17
N GLY A 110 4.04 -7.74 -25.95
CA GLY A 110 2.92 -7.94 -26.87
C GLY A 110 3.28 -9.04 -27.87
N PRO A 111 2.28 -9.73 -28.44
CA PRO A 111 2.52 -10.86 -29.33
C PRO A 111 2.89 -10.33 -30.72
N HIS A 112 4.17 -10.05 -30.96
CA HIS A 112 4.66 -9.85 -32.32
C HIS A 112 5.72 -10.89 -32.65
N ALA A 113 5.17 -11.93 -33.28
CA ALA A 113 5.80 -12.99 -34.02
C ALA A 113 7.10 -12.58 -34.72
N CYS A 114 8.09 -13.44 -34.54
CA CYS A 114 9.23 -13.60 -35.41
C CYS A 114 8.75 -14.04 -36.80
N SER A 115 8.84 -13.15 -37.79
CA SER A 115 8.81 -13.51 -39.22
C SER A 115 9.55 -12.40 -39.98
N GLN A 116 10.84 -12.58 -40.28
CA GLN A 116 11.39 -13.12 -41.53
C GLN A 116 12.01 -12.00 -42.41
N HIS A 117 13.26 -12.24 -42.81
CA HIS A 117 13.88 -11.92 -44.11
C HIS A 117 14.00 -10.44 -44.60
N LEU A 118 15.24 -10.02 -44.87
CA LEU A 118 15.65 -8.87 -45.71
C LEU A 118 15.59 -9.26 -47.22
N PRO A 119 15.96 -8.38 -48.18
CA PRO A 119 15.37 -7.10 -48.59
C PRO A 119 15.07 -7.06 -50.13
N GLY A 120 14.39 -6.01 -50.61
CA GLY A 120 14.39 -5.63 -52.04
C GLY A 120 13.13 -6.03 -52.83
N GLY A 121 12.57 -5.06 -53.56
CA GLY A 121 11.41 -5.28 -54.43
C GLY A 121 10.45 -4.10 -54.43
N GLU A 122 10.86 -3.03 -55.10
CA GLU A 122 9.99 -2.03 -55.70
C GLU A 122 8.75 -2.64 -56.35
N HIS A 123 7.56 -2.25 -55.88
CA HIS A 123 6.31 -2.32 -56.64
C HIS A 123 5.33 -1.23 -56.19
N GLU A 124 5.24 -0.26 -57.09
CA GLU A 124 4.19 0.70 -57.37
C GLU A 124 2.76 0.11 -57.30
N VAL A 125 1.84 0.79 -56.60
CA VAL A 125 0.40 0.99 -56.92
C VAL A 125 -0.20 1.86 -55.81
N GLU A 126 -0.47 3.14 -56.07
CA GLU A 126 -1.72 3.70 -56.63
C GLU A 126 -2.80 3.98 -55.55
N ALA A 127 -3.34 5.20 -55.64
CA ALA A 127 -4.19 5.89 -54.66
C ALA A 127 -5.62 5.32 -54.57
N VAL A 128 -6.38 5.72 -53.52
CA VAL A 128 -7.71 6.38 -53.58
C VAL A 128 -8.14 6.79 -52.15
N PRO A 129 -8.80 7.96 -51.93
CA PRO A 129 -9.03 8.55 -50.60
C PRO A 129 -10.44 8.30 -50.02
N ALA A 130 -10.55 8.62 -48.71
CA ALA A 130 -11.70 9.07 -47.92
C ALA A 130 -12.96 8.18 -47.80
N ARG A 131 -13.40 7.97 -46.55
CA ARG A 131 -14.84 8.03 -46.17
C ARG A 131 -15.04 8.18 -44.67
N ASP A 132 -15.78 9.23 -44.32
CA ASP A 132 -16.45 9.47 -43.05
C ASP A 132 -17.33 8.28 -42.65
N LEU A 133 -17.35 7.94 -41.35
CA LEU A 133 -18.51 7.38 -40.68
C LEU A 133 -18.62 7.96 -39.27
N SER A 134 -19.38 9.06 -39.22
CA SER A 134 -20.25 9.42 -38.10
C SER A 134 -21.19 8.24 -37.72
N SER A 135 -21.77 8.30 -36.51
CA SER A 135 -22.69 7.33 -35.88
C SER A 135 -21.97 6.18 -35.13
N MET A 136 -22.12 5.96 -33.82
CA MET A 136 -23.34 6.03 -33.00
C MET A 136 -23.04 6.47 -31.56
N SER A 137 -23.64 7.59 -31.17
CA SER A 137 -24.11 7.84 -29.79
C SER A 137 -25.46 7.16 -29.59
N SER A 138 -25.87 7.00 -28.33
CA SER A 138 -27.10 6.34 -27.82
C SER A 138 -26.89 4.83 -27.68
N GLU A 139 -27.00 4.20 -26.52
CA GLU A 139 -28.18 4.17 -25.65
C GLU A 139 -27.78 4.04 -24.17
N ILE A 140 -28.20 5.00 -23.35
CA ILE A 140 -28.45 4.81 -21.91
C ILE A 140 -29.88 5.31 -21.69
N SER A 141 -30.78 4.37 -21.41
CA SER A 141 -32.07 4.58 -20.74
C SER A 141 -32.40 3.30 -20.01
#